data_AF-A0A7W8QLD7-F1
#
_entry.id   AF-A0A7W8QLD7-F1
#
_cell.length_a   1.000
_cell.length_b   1.000
_cell.length_c   1.000
_cell.angle_alpha   90.00
_cell.angle_beta   90.00
_cell.angle_gamma   90.00
#
_symmetry.space_group_name_H-M   'P 1'
#
loop_
_entity.id
_entity.type
_entity.pdbx_description
1 polymer ?
#
loop_
_entity_poly.entity_id
_entity_poly.type
_entity_poly.pdbx_seq_one_letter_code
_entity_poly.pdbx_strand_id
1 'polypeptide(L)'
;MTRRESGDEVLGWLARRRVEDVLMPGYVDRTLHEGRPFFNPWNTALYLATDREYVRIADRGASGVLHLSRTASFDGARNDVEAFIDREAGEEFMPASLESRFLADGRDAHTLSGARYVHGAHSRPEEGTVDCLELAFDGHGCLFVSPEWDGLLIGAHGSYEHWTGHLHAEDMGSRKEVRWTPPAADEE
;
A
#
# COMPACT_ATOMS: atom_id res chain seq x y z
N MET A 1 25.02 6.89 3.90
CA MET A 1 23.80 6.10 4.22
C MET A 1 22.65 7.07 4.33
N THR A 2 21.68 7.00 3.42
CA THR A 2 20.45 7.79 3.52
C THR A 2 19.61 7.22 4.67
N ARG A 3 19.23 8.05 5.63
CA ARG A 3 18.36 7.66 6.74
C ARG A 3 17.03 7.14 6.16
N ARG A 4 16.57 5.98 6.62
CA ARG A 4 15.22 5.48 6.32
C ARG A 4 14.21 6.31 7.12
N GLU A 5 13.09 6.64 6.49
CA GLU A 5 11.98 7.32 7.14
C GLU A 5 11.27 6.34 8.09
N SER A 6 10.81 6.83 9.24
CA SER A 6 9.94 6.03 10.09
C SER A 6 8.54 5.92 9.50
N GLY A 7 7.77 4.92 9.93
CA GLY A 7 6.36 4.77 9.56
C GLY A 7 5.56 6.02 9.91
N ASP A 8 5.77 6.57 11.11
CA ASP A 8 5.11 7.79 11.58
C ASP A 8 5.48 9.02 10.74
N GLU A 9 6.73 9.14 10.27
CA GLU A 9 7.16 10.21 9.36
C GLU A 9 6.42 10.12 8.01
N VAL A 10 6.27 8.90 7.47
CA VAL A 10 5.53 8.68 6.21
C VAL A 10 4.03 8.96 6.39
N LEU A 11 3.42 8.47 7.46
CA LEU A 11 2.00 8.70 7.77
C LEU A 11 1.71 10.18 8.03
N GLY A 12 2.57 10.86 8.79
CA GLY A 12 2.46 12.30 9.06
C GLY A 12 2.60 13.15 7.81
N TRP A 13 3.47 12.76 6.87
CA TRP A 13 3.53 13.40 5.55
C TRP A 13 2.25 13.14 4.75
N LEU A 14 1.76 11.90 4.73
CA LEU A 14 0.58 11.49 3.96
C LEU A 14 -0.70 12.20 4.44
N ALA A 15 -0.86 12.42 5.74
CA ALA A 15 -2.01 13.14 6.30
C ALA A 15 -2.05 14.64 5.95
N ARG A 16 -0.96 15.20 5.41
CA ARG A 16 -0.92 16.58 4.91
C ARG A 16 -1.11 16.65 3.39
N ARG A 17 -1.49 15.54 2.76
CA ARG A 17 -1.63 15.40 1.30
C ARG A 17 -3.04 15.01 0.91
N ARG A 18 -3.38 15.34 -0.32
CA ARG A 18 -4.58 14.84 -0.98
C ARG A 18 -4.22 13.52 -1.63
N VAL A 19 -4.84 12.43 -1.18
CA VAL A 19 -4.72 11.11 -1.80
C VAL A 19 -5.75 11.02 -2.91
N GLU A 20 -5.27 10.84 -4.14
CA GLU A 20 -6.08 10.87 -5.37
C GLU A 20 -6.35 9.46 -5.89
N ASP A 21 -5.46 8.50 -5.62
CA ASP A 21 -5.63 7.12 -6.08
C ASP A 21 -4.85 6.12 -5.22
N VAL A 22 -5.24 4.86 -5.33
CA VAL A 22 -4.53 3.67 -4.86
C VAL A 22 -4.11 2.86 -6.08
N LEU A 23 -2.82 2.91 -6.44
CA LEU A 23 -2.29 2.28 -7.64
C LEU A 23 -1.62 0.95 -7.34
N MET A 24 -1.98 -0.07 -8.10
CA MET A 24 -1.30 -1.35 -8.14
C MET A 24 -0.53 -1.49 -9.47
N PRO A 25 0.79 -1.72 -9.44
CA PRO A 25 1.53 -1.98 -10.66
C PRO A 25 1.12 -3.33 -11.25
N GLY A 26 1.33 -3.50 -12.54
CA GLY A 26 1.08 -4.73 -13.26
C GLY A 26 1.36 -4.56 -14.74
N TYR A 27 0.91 -5.54 -15.52
CA TYR A 27 1.00 -5.48 -16.97
C TYR A 27 -0.27 -6.01 -17.61
N VAL A 28 -0.53 -5.55 -18.82
CA VAL A 28 -1.62 -6.04 -19.65
C VAL A 28 -1.05 -7.00 -20.68
N ASP A 29 -1.63 -8.19 -20.76
CA ASP A 29 -1.39 -9.15 -21.84
C ASP A 29 -2.57 -9.13 -22.81
N ARG A 30 -2.28 -8.98 -24.11
CA ARG A 30 -3.30 -8.93 -25.18
C ARG A 30 -3.39 -10.22 -25.99
N THR A 31 -2.58 -11.23 -25.66
CA THR A 31 -2.42 -12.50 -26.38
C THR A 31 -3.01 -13.69 -25.64
N LEU A 32 -3.01 -13.68 -24.30
CA LEU A 32 -3.51 -14.82 -23.49
C LEU A 32 -5.00 -15.13 -23.70
N HIS A 33 -5.82 -14.12 -24.00
CA HIS A 33 -7.26 -14.27 -24.12
C HIS A 33 -7.74 -13.66 -25.42
N GLU A 34 -7.85 -14.51 -26.46
CA GLU A 34 -8.29 -14.19 -27.82
C GLU A 34 -9.34 -13.05 -27.85
N GLY A 35 -8.87 -11.81 -28.01
CA GLY A 35 -9.70 -10.61 -28.17
C GLY A 35 -9.99 -9.76 -26.93
N ARG A 36 -9.45 -10.04 -25.74
CA ARG A 36 -9.60 -9.17 -24.56
C ARG A 36 -8.28 -8.97 -23.80
N PRO A 37 -7.87 -7.71 -23.56
CA PRO A 37 -6.75 -7.43 -22.67
C PRO A 37 -6.99 -8.02 -21.28
N PHE A 38 -5.99 -8.71 -20.74
CA PHE A 38 -5.98 -9.25 -19.38
C PHE A 38 -4.96 -8.50 -18.53
N PHE A 39 -5.37 -8.03 -17.36
CA PHE A 39 -4.46 -7.36 -16.44
C PHE A 39 -3.88 -8.37 -15.44
N ASN A 40 -2.56 -8.50 -15.44
CA ASN A 40 -1.78 -9.27 -14.49
C ASN A 40 -1.25 -8.33 -13.39
N PRO A 41 -1.79 -8.39 -12.16
CA PRO A 41 -1.32 -7.55 -11.07
C PRO A 41 0.08 -7.97 -10.60
N TRP A 42 0.94 -6.98 -10.37
CA TRP A 42 2.24 -7.14 -9.71
C TRP A 42 2.11 -6.77 -8.23
N ASN A 43 1.42 -7.63 -7.48
CA ASN A 43 0.97 -7.38 -6.11
C ASN A 43 2.09 -7.35 -5.03
N THR A 44 3.35 -7.11 -5.38
CA THR A 44 4.46 -6.98 -4.39
C THR A 44 4.59 -5.58 -3.80
N ALA A 45 3.95 -4.60 -4.43
CA ALA A 45 3.89 -3.21 -3.96
C ALA A 45 2.54 -2.58 -4.30
N LEU A 46 2.13 -1.62 -3.48
CA LEU A 46 0.99 -0.74 -3.68
C LEU A 46 1.46 0.70 -3.51
N TYR A 47 0.85 1.64 -4.21
CA TYR A 47 1.19 3.04 -4.15
C TYR A 47 -0.05 3.88 -3.85
N LEU A 48 0.08 4.85 -2.96
CA LEU A 48 -0.90 5.90 -2.77
C LEU A 48 -0.44 7.10 -3.58
N ALA A 49 -1.20 7.43 -4.64
CA ALA A 49 -0.94 8.61 -5.44
C ALA A 49 -1.46 9.84 -4.69
N THR A 50 -0.62 10.87 -4.63
CA THR A 50 -1.00 12.16 -4.01
C THR A 50 -0.84 13.30 -5.01
N ASP A 51 -1.25 14.50 -4.59
CA ASP A 51 -1.05 15.76 -5.32
C ASP A 51 0.42 16.09 -5.66
N ARG A 52 1.41 15.38 -5.10
CA ARG A 52 2.84 15.62 -5.36
C ARG A 52 3.68 14.38 -5.60
N GLU A 53 3.63 13.43 -4.67
CA GLU A 53 4.51 12.25 -4.63
C GLU A 53 3.66 10.99 -4.41
N TYR A 54 4.32 9.84 -4.24
CA TYR A 54 3.66 8.59 -3.90
C TYR A 54 4.13 8.08 -2.54
N VAL A 55 3.24 7.44 -1.78
CA VAL A 55 3.64 6.53 -0.71
C VAL A 55 3.64 5.12 -1.26
N ARG A 56 4.80 4.46 -1.23
CA ARG A 56 4.96 3.05 -1.57
C ARG A 56 4.83 2.20 -0.32
N ILE A 57 3.94 1.21 -0.36
CA ILE A 57 3.78 0.15 0.62
C ILE A 57 4.18 -1.15 -0.09
N ALA A 58 5.24 -1.82 0.35
CA ALA A 58 5.76 -2.99 -0.36
C ALA A 58 6.31 -4.05 0.59
N ASP A 59 6.18 -5.32 0.21
CA ASP A 59 7.00 -6.38 0.81
C ASP A 59 8.27 -6.55 -0.02
N ARG A 60 9.41 -6.10 0.51
CA ARG A 60 10.68 -6.12 -0.23
C ARG A 60 11.27 -7.52 -0.18
N GLY A 61 11.12 -8.27 -1.27
CA GLY A 61 11.75 -9.56 -1.46
C GLY A 61 11.10 -10.67 -0.62
N ALA A 62 9.78 -10.60 -0.42
CA ALA A 62 9.03 -11.58 0.37
C ALA A 62 9.58 -11.73 1.80
N SER A 63 9.88 -10.59 2.43
CA SER A 63 10.43 -10.51 3.78
C SER A 63 9.40 -10.81 4.87
N GLY A 64 8.10 -10.81 4.51
CA GLY A 64 7.01 -11.00 5.47
C GLY A 64 6.74 -9.75 6.32
N VAL A 65 7.28 -8.58 5.94
CA VAL A 65 6.96 -7.28 6.55
C VAL A 65 6.72 -6.24 5.46
N LEU A 66 5.82 -5.29 5.74
CA LEU A 66 5.61 -4.13 4.88
C LEU A 66 6.68 -3.07 5.11
N HIS A 67 7.12 -2.46 4.03
CA HIS A 67 7.96 -1.27 4.01
C HIS A 67 7.16 -0.07 3.51
N LEU A 68 7.10 0.98 4.32
CA LEU A 68 6.53 2.27 3.96
C LEU A 68 7.65 3.21 3.53
N SER A 69 7.47 3.90 2.40
CA SER A 69 8.45 4.89 1.92
C SER A 69 7.80 5.89 0.98
N ARG A 70 8.35 7.11 0.91
CA ARG A 70 7.97 8.09 -0.11
C ARG A 70 8.81 7.91 -1.38
N THR A 71 8.20 8.19 -2.53
CA THR A 71 8.88 8.24 -3.82
C THR A 71 8.31 9.34 -4.70
N ALA A 72 9.18 10.05 -5.41
CA ALA A 72 8.77 11.14 -6.30
C ALA A 72 8.13 10.64 -7.60
N SER A 73 8.35 9.39 -7.98
CA SER A 73 7.79 8.82 -9.22
C SER A 73 7.40 7.36 -9.08
N PHE A 74 6.60 6.91 -10.05
CA PHE A 74 6.17 5.53 -10.22
C PHE A 74 7.16 4.68 -11.04
N ASP A 75 8.32 5.24 -11.42
CA ASP A 75 9.29 4.57 -12.30
C ASP A 75 9.88 3.31 -11.67
N GLY A 76 10.01 3.27 -10.34
CA GLY A 76 10.43 2.06 -9.63
C GLY A 76 9.50 0.88 -9.89
N ALA A 77 8.18 1.11 -9.83
CA ALA A 77 7.18 0.10 -10.15
C ALA A 77 7.27 -0.35 -11.61
N ARG A 78 7.48 0.60 -12.53
CA ARG A 78 7.68 0.30 -13.95
C ARG A 78 8.89 -0.60 -14.16
N ASN A 79 10.05 -0.22 -13.61
CA ASN A 79 11.29 -0.98 -13.77
C ASN A 79 11.17 -2.40 -13.19
N ASP A 80 10.50 -2.52 -12.02
CA ASP A 80 10.27 -3.81 -11.37
C ASP A 80 9.44 -4.75 -12.26
N VAL A 81 8.43 -4.23 -12.97
CA VAL A 81 7.57 -5.02 -13.87
C VAL A 81 8.22 -5.24 -15.23
N GLU A 82 8.79 -4.20 -15.84
CA GLU A 82 9.36 -4.24 -17.19
C GLU A 82 10.51 -5.25 -17.32
N ALA A 83 11.16 -5.61 -16.20
CA ALA A 83 12.18 -6.66 -16.17
C ALA A 83 11.62 -8.07 -16.47
N PHE A 84 10.30 -8.28 -16.37
CA PHE A 84 9.66 -9.59 -16.51
C PHE A 84 8.68 -9.69 -17.67
N ILE A 85 8.30 -8.58 -18.30
CA ILE A 85 7.30 -8.60 -19.38
C ILE A 85 7.91 -9.02 -20.72
N ASP A 86 7.15 -9.76 -21.51
CA ASP A 86 7.43 -10.10 -22.90
C ASP A 86 6.74 -9.10 -23.84
N ARG A 87 7.49 -8.08 -24.25
CA ARG A 87 7.01 -7.07 -25.21
C ARG A 87 6.75 -7.65 -26.60
N GLU A 88 7.45 -8.71 -26.99
CA GLU A 88 7.22 -9.35 -28.29
C GLU A 88 5.89 -10.10 -28.29
N ALA A 89 5.49 -10.64 -27.15
CA ALA A 89 4.15 -11.15 -26.88
C ALA A 89 3.10 -10.03 -26.64
N GLY A 90 3.46 -8.75 -26.80
CA GLY A 90 2.52 -7.64 -26.66
C GLY A 90 2.13 -7.31 -25.22
N GLU A 91 2.94 -7.71 -24.24
CA GLU A 91 2.77 -7.29 -22.86
C GLU A 91 3.22 -5.84 -22.64
N GLU A 92 2.44 -5.09 -21.88
CA GLU A 92 2.66 -3.66 -21.63
C GLU A 92 2.45 -3.33 -20.16
N PHE A 93 3.40 -2.62 -19.56
CA PHE A 93 3.24 -2.11 -18.19
C PHE A 93 2.02 -1.20 -18.08
N MET A 94 1.17 -1.46 -17.08
CA MET A 94 0.01 -0.62 -16.80
C MET A 94 -0.25 -0.60 -15.29
N PRO A 95 -0.43 0.57 -14.65
CA PRO A 95 -0.99 0.61 -13.31
C PRO A 95 -2.51 0.37 -13.36
N ALA A 96 -3.02 -0.40 -12.39
CA ALA A 96 -4.45 -0.46 -12.10
C ALA A 96 -4.79 0.54 -10.98
N SER A 97 -5.77 1.40 -11.25
CA SER A 97 -6.40 2.25 -10.24
C SER A 97 -7.35 1.41 -9.39
N LEU A 98 -7.24 1.57 -8.07
CA LEU A 98 -8.10 0.95 -7.08
C LEU A 98 -8.88 2.01 -6.28
N GLU A 99 -8.88 3.27 -6.72
CA GLU A 99 -9.68 4.38 -6.17
C GLU A 99 -11.12 3.93 -5.91
N SER A 100 -11.78 3.36 -6.92
CA SER A 100 -13.20 3.01 -6.83
C SER A 100 -13.50 1.95 -5.75
N ARG A 101 -12.49 1.26 -5.24
CA ARG A 101 -12.62 0.21 -4.23
C ARG A 101 -12.34 0.71 -2.82
N PHE A 102 -11.40 1.65 -2.66
CA PHE A 102 -10.90 2.07 -1.34
C PHE A 102 -11.21 3.52 -0.99
N LEU A 103 -11.48 4.34 -2.01
CA LEU A 103 -11.69 5.77 -1.93
C LEU A 103 -13.09 6.20 -2.42
N ALA A 104 -13.83 5.36 -3.17
CA ALA A 104 -15.13 5.71 -3.74
C ALA A 104 -16.18 6.24 -2.72
N ASP A 105 -16.29 7.56 -2.63
CA ASP A 105 -17.42 8.25 -1.99
C ASP A 105 -17.91 9.48 -2.79
N GLY A 106 -17.42 9.63 -4.02
CA GLY A 106 -17.79 10.70 -4.93
C GLY A 106 -16.95 11.98 -4.78
N ARG A 107 -15.92 11.98 -3.93
CA ARG A 107 -14.93 13.06 -3.86
C ARG A 107 -13.74 12.79 -4.77
N ASP A 108 -13.11 13.86 -5.24
CA ASP A 108 -11.93 13.78 -6.12
C ASP A 108 -10.63 13.48 -5.36
N ALA A 109 -10.63 13.57 -4.03
CA ALA A 109 -9.48 13.28 -3.19
C ALA A 109 -9.87 13.08 -1.73
N HIS A 110 -8.99 12.41 -0.99
CA HIS A 110 -9.16 12.11 0.43
C HIS A 110 -7.96 12.52 1.25
N THR A 111 -8.16 12.69 2.55
CA THR A 111 -7.08 12.90 3.51
C THR A 111 -7.02 11.74 4.49
N LEU A 112 -5.79 11.33 4.85
CA LEU A 112 -5.58 10.30 5.86
C LEU A 112 -6.05 10.86 7.22
N SER A 113 -7.11 10.27 7.77
CA SER A 113 -7.68 10.65 9.07
C SER A 113 -7.14 9.80 10.22
N GLY A 114 -6.52 8.67 9.92
CA GLY A 114 -5.91 7.79 10.91
C GLY A 114 -5.31 6.54 10.30
N ALA A 115 -4.52 5.82 11.08
CA ALA A 115 -3.97 4.53 10.68
C ALA A 115 -3.91 3.57 11.87
N ARG A 116 -3.93 2.28 11.57
CA ARG A 116 -3.62 1.21 12.52
C ARG A 116 -2.54 0.34 11.92
N TYR A 117 -1.58 -0.08 12.70
CA TYR A 117 -0.59 -1.05 12.24
C TYR A 117 -0.18 -1.98 13.37
N VAL A 118 0.29 -3.15 12.99
CA VAL A 118 0.85 -4.14 13.92
C VAL A 118 2.33 -4.23 13.67
N HIS A 119 3.12 -4.38 14.73
CA HIS A 119 4.54 -4.66 14.62
C HIS A 119 4.96 -5.77 15.58
N GLY A 120 5.76 -6.72 15.09
CA GLY A 120 6.34 -7.83 15.83
C GLY A 120 7.87 -7.80 15.84
N ALA A 121 8.48 -8.97 16.07
CA ALA A 121 9.94 -9.11 16.21
C ALA A 121 10.74 -8.79 14.93
N HIS A 122 10.10 -8.87 13.76
CA HIS A 122 10.73 -8.69 12.45
C HIS A 122 10.50 -7.30 11.85
N SER A 123 9.59 -6.52 12.43
CA SER A 123 9.26 -5.17 12.01
C SER A 123 9.83 -4.11 12.96
N ARG A 124 10.15 -2.94 12.41
CA ARG A 124 10.77 -1.80 13.07
C ARG A 124 10.09 -0.53 12.56
N PRO A 125 9.03 -0.05 13.24
CA PRO A 125 8.31 1.15 12.80
C PRO A 125 9.22 2.37 12.66
N GLU A 126 10.28 2.49 13.46
CA GLU A 126 11.29 3.53 13.37
C GLU A 126 12.15 3.48 12.08
N GLU A 127 12.17 2.33 11.40
CA GLU A 127 12.80 2.13 10.08
C GLU A 127 11.76 2.02 8.94
N GLY A 128 10.48 2.31 9.24
CA GLY A 128 9.39 2.27 8.27
C GLY A 128 8.86 0.88 7.97
N THR A 129 9.04 -0.10 8.87
CA THR A 129 8.51 -1.47 8.68
C THR A 129 7.47 -1.88 9.70
N VAL A 130 6.42 -2.56 9.23
CA VAL A 130 5.28 -3.03 10.02
C VAL A 130 4.81 -4.40 9.51
N ASP A 131 4.18 -5.22 10.35
CA ASP A 131 3.64 -6.52 9.95
C ASP A 131 2.38 -6.34 9.08
N CYS A 132 1.52 -5.38 9.40
CA CYS A 132 0.35 -5.00 8.59
C CYS A 132 0.00 -3.53 8.82
N LEU A 133 -0.79 -2.96 7.91
CA LEU A 133 -1.19 -1.55 7.92
C LEU A 133 -2.65 -1.41 7.48
N GLU A 134 -3.40 -0.62 8.21
CA GLU A 134 -4.71 -0.12 7.81
C GLU A 134 -4.70 1.41 7.81
N LEU A 135 -5.22 2.02 6.75
CA LEU A 135 -5.33 3.45 6.56
C LEU A 135 -6.82 3.82 6.46
N ALA A 136 -7.23 4.81 7.24
CA ALA A 136 -8.57 5.37 7.21
C ALA A 136 -8.55 6.76 6.56
N PHE A 137 -9.46 6.98 5.62
CA PHE A 137 -9.53 8.19 4.82
C PHE A 137 -10.84 8.93 5.09
N ASP A 138 -10.74 10.09 5.74
CA ASP A 138 -11.84 11.01 6.07
C ASP A 138 -13.10 10.32 6.65
N GLY A 139 -12.95 9.18 7.34
CA GLY A 139 -14.05 8.39 7.89
C GLY A 139 -14.94 7.63 6.88
N HIS A 140 -14.56 7.58 5.60
CA HIS A 140 -15.36 6.95 4.54
C HIS A 140 -14.60 5.81 3.83
N GLY A 141 -13.32 6.02 3.52
CA GLY A 141 -12.47 5.03 2.87
C GLY A 141 -11.60 4.26 3.87
N CYS A 142 -11.30 3.00 3.54
CA CYS A 142 -10.35 2.19 4.30
C CYS A 142 -9.52 1.31 3.37
N LEU A 143 -8.22 1.28 3.59
CA LEU A 143 -7.27 0.40 2.90
C LEU A 143 -6.49 -0.41 3.93
N PHE A 144 -6.62 -1.72 3.87
CA PHE A 144 -5.81 -2.67 4.63
C PHE A 144 -4.76 -3.31 3.71
N VAL A 145 -3.55 -3.49 4.21
CA VAL A 145 -2.44 -4.17 3.54
C VAL A 145 -1.71 -5.08 4.54
N SER A 146 -1.40 -6.30 4.13
CA SER A 146 -0.46 -7.20 4.81
C SER A 146 0.36 -8.00 3.79
N PRO A 147 1.57 -8.44 4.13
CA PRO A 147 2.32 -9.37 3.31
C PRO A 147 1.73 -10.78 3.45
N GLU A 148 1.73 -11.52 2.35
CA GLU A 148 1.33 -12.91 2.20
C GLU A 148 2.36 -13.66 1.33
N TRP A 149 2.24 -14.99 1.30
CA TRP A 149 3.21 -15.85 0.60
C TRP A 149 3.31 -15.57 -0.92
N ASP A 150 2.26 -15.02 -1.54
CA ASP A 150 2.18 -14.68 -2.97
C ASP A 150 2.07 -13.17 -3.25
N GLY A 151 2.42 -12.32 -2.28
CA GLY A 151 2.46 -10.86 -2.44
C GLY A 151 1.68 -10.13 -1.34
N LEU A 152 0.98 -9.05 -1.70
CA LEU A 152 0.21 -8.27 -0.74
C LEU A 152 -1.25 -8.73 -0.69
N LEU A 153 -1.73 -9.05 0.50
CA LEU A 153 -3.17 -9.09 0.79
C LEU A 153 -3.67 -7.65 0.94
N ILE A 154 -4.63 -7.28 0.12
CA ILE A 154 -5.22 -5.94 0.11
C ILE A 154 -6.71 -6.04 0.40
N GLY A 155 -7.13 -5.32 1.44
CA GLY A 155 -8.46 -5.40 2.01
C GLY A 155 -9.07 -4.03 2.27
N ALA A 156 -10.34 -4.05 2.67
CA ALA A 156 -11.09 -2.87 3.07
C ALA A 156 -11.56 -3.05 4.53
N HIS A 157 -12.65 -2.38 4.91
CA HIS A 157 -13.25 -2.51 6.24
C HIS A 157 -13.40 -3.98 6.69
N GLY A 158 -12.95 -4.28 7.91
CA GLY A 158 -13.01 -5.62 8.51
C GLY A 158 -11.83 -6.52 8.18
N SER A 159 -10.99 -6.17 7.20
CA SER A 159 -9.81 -6.97 6.84
C SER A 159 -8.75 -6.99 7.95
N TYR A 160 -8.55 -5.86 8.65
CA TYR A 160 -7.66 -5.80 9.81
C TYR A 160 -8.13 -6.71 10.95
N GLU A 161 -9.42 -6.65 11.29
CA GLU A 161 -10.01 -7.51 12.32
C GLU A 161 -9.95 -8.98 11.95
N HIS A 162 -10.14 -9.32 10.68
CA HIS A 162 -9.98 -10.68 10.20
C HIS A 162 -8.52 -11.16 10.32
N TRP A 163 -7.56 -10.33 9.93
CA TRP A 163 -6.15 -10.65 10.00
C TRP A 163 -5.68 -10.88 11.45
N THR A 164 -6.03 -9.96 12.35
CA THR A 164 -5.66 -10.03 13.77
C THR A 164 -6.42 -11.10 14.56
N GLY A 165 -7.72 -11.25 14.30
CA GLY A 165 -8.62 -12.11 15.06
C GLY A 165 -8.74 -13.55 14.56
N HIS A 166 -8.32 -13.83 13.32
CA HIS A 166 -8.42 -15.17 12.73
C HIS A 166 -7.08 -15.71 12.25
N LEU A 167 -6.39 -14.99 11.36
CA LEU A 167 -5.16 -15.49 10.74
C LEU A 167 -3.98 -15.50 11.71
N HIS A 168 -3.95 -14.56 12.65
CA HIS A 168 -2.81 -14.35 13.55
C HIS A 168 -3.17 -14.28 15.04
N ALA A 169 -4.34 -14.77 15.43
CA ALA A 169 -4.83 -14.67 16.81
C ALA A 169 -3.83 -15.20 17.85
N GLU A 170 -3.11 -16.28 17.54
CA GLU A 170 -2.11 -16.91 18.41
C GLU A 170 -0.82 -16.09 18.52
N ASP A 171 -0.44 -15.37 17.46
CA ASP A 171 0.80 -14.59 17.39
C ASP A 171 0.66 -13.20 18.04
N MET A 172 -0.57 -12.71 18.20
CA MET A 172 -0.84 -11.36 18.69
C MET A 172 -0.30 -11.10 20.11
N GLY A 173 -0.09 -12.14 20.93
CA GLY A 173 0.53 -11.99 22.25
C GLY A 173 1.98 -11.49 22.22
N SER A 174 2.66 -11.62 21.07
CA SER A 174 4.03 -11.14 20.83
C SER A 174 4.11 -9.87 19.98
N ARG A 175 2.97 -9.43 19.43
CA ARG A 175 2.86 -8.27 18.55
C ARG A 175 2.23 -7.09 19.29
N LYS A 176 2.52 -5.88 18.82
CA LYS A 176 1.92 -4.65 19.34
C LYS A 176 1.12 -3.95 18.26
N GLU A 177 -0.15 -3.70 18.56
CA GLU A 177 -0.98 -2.78 17.78
C GLU A 177 -0.62 -1.34 18.16
N VAL A 178 -0.50 -0.50 17.13
CA VAL A 178 -0.38 0.95 17.27
C VAL A 178 -1.53 1.59 16.51
N ARG A 179 -2.18 2.55 17.17
CA ARG A 179 -3.15 3.46 16.56
C ARG A 179 -2.49 4.80 16.38
N TRP A 180 -2.42 5.24 15.14
CA TRP A 180 -1.84 6.50 14.76
C TRP A 180 -2.95 7.45 14.33
N THR A 181 -2.83 8.70 14.77
CA THR A 181 -3.72 9.79 14.35
C THR A 181 -2.87 10.96 13.89
N PRO A 182 -3.32 11.73 12.88
CA PRO A 182 -2.61 12.92 12.47
C PRO A 182 -2.40 13.84 13.68
N PRO A 183 -1.20 14.43 13.85
CA PRO A 183 -1.04 15.51 14.81
C PRO A 183 -2.04 16.62 14.47
N ALA A 184 -2.60 17.27 15.50
CA ALA A 184 -3.46 18.43 15.29
C ALA A 184 -2.75 19.39 14.34
N ALA A 185 -3.46 19.91 13.34
CA ALA A 185 -2.90 20.94 12.48
C ALA A 185 -2.50 22.09 13.41
N ASP A 186 -1.20 22.38 13.48
CA ASP A 186 -0.75 23.63 14.08
C ASP A 186 -1.48 24.73 13.30
N GLU A 187 -2.25 25.57 14.00
CA GLU A 187 -2.87 26.75 13.42
C GLU A 187 -1.74 27.68 12.95
N GLU A 188 -1.32 27.55 11.69
CA GLU A 188 -0.43 28.52 11.01
C GLU A 188 -1.15 29.84 10.73
#